data_AF-A0A5C6PR07-F1
#
_entry.id   AF-A0A5C6PR07-F1
#
_cell.length_a   1.000
_cell.length_b   1.000
_cell.length_c   1.000
_cell.angle_alpha   90.00
_cell.angle_beta   90.00
_cell.angle_gamma   90.00
#
_symmetry.space_group_name_H-M   'P 1'
#
loop_
_entity.id
_entity.type
_entity.pdbx_description
1 polymer ?
#
loop_
_entity_poly.entity_id
_entity_poly.type
_entity_poly.pdbx_seq_one_letter_code
_entity_poly.pdbx_strand_id
1 'polypeptide(L)'
;MSPPPTGLSFTSGQVRRELERLNQRKAAGPDDISPRVLKSCSRQLCGILQHLFNQSLQCSQCFGRHPAWSRCRRRPILWHRVTTGQ
;
A
#
# COMPACT_ATOMS: atom_id res chain seq x y z
N MET A 1 5.41 23.36 -17.55
CA MET A 1 4.21 23.48 -16.70
C MET A 1 4.06 22.22 -15.87
N SER A 2 4.15 22.32 -14.55
CA SER A 2 3.76 21.21 -13.66
C SER A 2 2.27 21.36 -13.36
N PRO A 3 1.47 20.29 -13.42
CA PRO A 3 0.04 20.39 -13.14
C PRO A 3 -0.18 20.79 -11.67
N PRO A 4 -1.26 21.52 -11.36
CA PRO A 4 -1.62 21.83 -9.97
C PRO A 4 -1.93 20.53 -9.23
N PRO A 5 -1.52 20.36 -7.96
CA PRO A 5 -1.85 19.16 -7.18
C PRO A 5 -3.33 19.21 -6.76
N THR A 6 -4.23 18.89 -7.68
CA THR A 6 -5.62 18.53 -7.37
C THR A 6 -5.67 17.05 -7.03
N GLY A 7 -5.64 16.74 -5.74
CA GLY A 7 -5.82 15.38 -5.24
C GLY A 7 -4.81 15.05 -4.16
N LEU A 8 -5.30 14.45 -3.07
CA LEU A 8 -4.52 13.92 -1.96
C LEU A 8 -3.21 13.29 -2.47
N SER A 9 -2.08 13.79 -1.98
CA SER A 9 -0.75 13.29 -2.31
C SER A 9 0.05 13.20 -1.02
N PHE A 10 0.76 12.09 -0.87
CA PHE A 10 1.65 11.88 0.25
C PHE A 10 3.03 12.44 -0.05
N THR A 11 3.60 13.11 0.95
CA THR A 11 5.00 13.52 0.97
C THR A 11 5.87 12.45 1.63
N SER A 12 7.14 12.35 1.23
CA SER A 12 8.10 11.43 1.86
C SER A 12 8.22 11.65 3.37
N GLY A 13 8.13 12.90 3.83
CA GLY A 13 8.14 13.27 5.25
C GLY A 13 6.95 12.73 6.02
N GLN A 14 5.74 12.76 5.43
CA GLN A 14 4.54 12.16 6.04
C GLN A 14 4.68 10.64 6.16
N VAL A 15 5.11 9.97 5.08
CA VAL A 15 5.33 8.52 5.07
C VAL A 15 6.38 8.13 6.12
N ARG A 16 7.50 8.86 6.20
CA ARG A 16 8.55 8.61 7.19
C ARG A 16 8.03 8.74 8.62
N ARG A 17 7.28 9.81 8.92
CA ARG A 17 6.69 10.05 10.24
C ARG A 17 5.73 8.92 10.64
N GLU A 18 4.93 8.41 9.71
CA GLU A 18 4.04 7.29 9.98
C GLU A 18 4.80 5.97 10.20
N LEU A 19 5.88 5.71 9.45
CA LEU A 19 6.77 4.58 9.70
C LEU A 19 7.42 4.68 11.09
N GLU A 20 7.91 5.85 11.48
CA GLU A 20 8.51 6.11 12.80
C GLU A 20 7.50 5.94 13.95
N ARG A 21 6.21 6.19 13.68
CA ARG A 21 5.10 6.05 14.64
C ARG A 21 4.60 4.62 14.83
N LEU A 22 5.03 3.67 13.99
CA LEU A 22 4.60 2.27 14.12
C LEU A 22 4.80 1.74 15.55
N ASN A 23 3.88 0.96 16.08
CA ASN A 23 4.11 0.38 17.41
C ASN A 23 5.08 -0.80 17.28
N GLN A 24 6.28 -0.69 17.87
CA GLN A 24 7.30 -1.74 17.82
C GLN A 24 6.86 -3.04 18.53
N ARG A 25 5.84 -2.96 19.39
CA ARG A 25 5.27 -4.09 20.13
C ARG A 25 4.18 -4.83 19.34
N LYS A 26 3.83 -4.37 18.14
CA LYS A 26 2.94 -5.14 17.26
C LYS A 26 3.67 -6.34 16.69
N ALA A 27 2.94 -7.46 16.56
CA ALA A 27 3.43 -8.63 15.85
C ALA A 27 3.83 -8.24 14.42
N ALA A 28 4.78 -8.99 13.87
CA ALA A 28 5.11 -8.89 12.46
C ALA A 28 3.86 -9.15 11.61
N GLY A 29 3.79 -8.49 10.43
CA GLY A 29 2.74 -8.76 9.46
C GLY A 29 2.82 -10.20 8.93
N PRO A 30 1.90 -10.61 8.03
CA PRO A 30 1.96 -11.92 7.38
C PRO A 30 3.25 -12.16 6.58
N ASP A 31 3.97 -11.09 6.25
CA ASP A 31 5.28 -11.12 5.58
C ASP A 31 6.46 -11.33 6.56
N ASP A 32 6.20 -11.56 7.85
CA ASP A 32 7.18 -11.67 8.94
C ASP A 32 8.08 -10.43 9.14
N ILE A 33 7.71 -9.30 8.51
CA ILE A 33 8.41 -8.03 8.68
C ILE A 33 7.98 -7.37 9.98
N SER A 34 8.92 -7.27 10.93
CA SER A 34 8.66 -6.60 12.20
C SER A 34 8.53 -5.07 12.03
N PRO A 35 7.66 -4.40 12.82
CA PRO A 35 7.55 -2.94 12.80
C PRO A 35 8.87 -2.24 13.19
N ARG A 36 9.76 -2.93 13.92
CA ARG A 36 11.08 -2.43 14.31
C ARG A 36 12.00 -2.27 13.09
N VAL A 37 11.95 -3.20 12.15
CA VAL A 37 12.71 -3.11 10.89
C VAL A 37 12.18 -1.97 10.03
N LEU A 38 10.87 -1.84 9.88
CA LEU A 38 10.24 -0.74 9.12
C LEU A 38 10.63 0.64 9.67
N LYS A 39 10.76 0.79 10.99
CA LYS A 39 11.29 2.02 11.60
C LYS A 39 12.74 2.29 11.24
N SER A 40 13.59 1.29 11.37
CA SER A 40 15.03 1.42 11.07
C SER A 40 15.24 1.81 9.60
N CYS A 41 14.46 1.18 8.71
CA CYS A 41 14.51 1.41 7.27
C CYS A 41 13.65 2.60 6.80
N SER A 42 13.04 3.37 7.71
CA SER A 42 12.08 4.44 7.36
C SER A 42 12.63 5.46 6.37
N ARG A 43 13.92 5.84 6.48
CA ARG A 43 14.59 6.75 5.55
C ARG A 43 14.78 6.18 4.15
N GLN A 44 14.97 4.87 4.03
CA GLN A 44 15.17 4.18 2.75
C GLN A 44 13.81 3.89 2.09
N LEU A 45 12.82 3.50 2.90
CA LEU A 45 11.49 3.09 2.44
C LEU A 45 10.57 4.27 2.13
N CYS A 46 10.79 5.45 2.72
CA CYS A 46 9.84 6.56 2.57
C CYS A 46 9.66 7.02 1.11
N GLY A 47 10.72 7.02 0.30
CA GLY A 47 10.65 7.45 -1.10
C GLY A 47 9.83 6.48 -1.97
N ILE A 48 10.12 5.18 -1.88
CA ILE A 48 9.41 4.16 -2.66
C ILE A 48 7.95 4.01 -2.22
N LEU A 49 7.69 4.02 -0.90
CA LEU A 49 6.34 3.92 -0.36
C LEU A 49 5.51 5.16 -0.71
N GLN A 50 6.10 6.36 -0.63
CA GLN A 50 5.44 7.57 -1.11
C GLN A 50 5.04 7.45 -2.58
N HIS A 51 5.95 6.99 -3.44
CA HIS A 51 5.67 6.81 -4.86
C HIS A 51 4.54 5.80 -5.09
N LEU A 52 4.60 4.64 -4.43
CA LEU A 52 3.56 3.60 -4.50
C LEU A 52 2.20 4.11 -4.02
N PHE A 53 2.15 4.85 -2.91
CA PHE A 53 0.89 5.41 -2.40
C PHE A 53 0.32 6.46 -3.35
N ASN A 54 1.16 7.33 -3.92
CA ASN A 54 0.72 8.34 -4.88
C ASN A 54 0.24 7.71 -6.19
N GLN A 55 0.92 6.67 -6.68
CA GLN A 55 0.45 5.87 -7.81
C GLN A 55 -0.90 5.21 -7.49
N SER A 56 -1.04 4.61 -6.30
CA SER A 56 -2.28 3.98 -5.86
C SER A 56 -3.43 4.98 -5.75
N LEU A 57 -3.18 6.21 -5.31
CA LEU A 57 -4.17 7.29 -5.25
C LEU A 57 -4.59 7.76 -6.65
N GLN A 58 -3.64 7.86 -7.58
CA GLN A 58 -3.94 8.18 -8.98
C GLN A 58 -4.76 7.06 -9.65
N CYS A 59 -4.37 5.80 -9.46
CA CYS A 59 -5.16 4.64 -9.90
C CYS A 59 -6.54 4.61 -9.21
N SER A 60 -6.63 4.97 -7.94
CA SER A 60 -7.89 5.02 -7.18
C SER A 60 -8.82 6.14 -7.65
N GLN A 61 -8.27 7.26 -8.12
CA GLN A 61 -9.04 8.33 -8.77
C GLN A 61 -9.50 7.91 -10.19
N CYS A 62 -8.72 7.08 -10.89
CA CYS A 62 -9.17 6.41 -12.12
C CYS A 62 -10.20 5.28 -11.85
N PHE A 63 -10.21 4.69 -10.66
CA PHE A 63 -11.12 3.61 -10.22
C PHE A 63 -12.60 4.03 -10.22
N GLY A 64 -12.90 5.32 -10.27
CA GLY A 64 -14.25 5.84 -10.45
C GLY A 64 -14.74 5.85 -11.90
N ARG A 65 -13.90 5.55 -12.91
CA ARG A 65 -14.24 5.75 -14.33
C ARG A 65 -13.99 4.56 -15.27
N HIS A 66 -13.50 3.41 -14.80
CA HIS A 66 -13.19 2.27 -15.69
C HIS A 66 -14.05 1.02 -15.41
N PRO A 67 -14.93 0.59 -16.34
CA PRO A 67 -15.91 -0.49 -16.11
C PRO A 67 -15.29 -1.90 -15.95
N ALA A 68 -13.99 -2.09 -16.24
CA ALA A 68 -13.34 -3.40 -16.15
C ALA A 68 -12.91 -3.82 -14.74
N TRP A 69 -12.90 -2.92 -13.75
CA TRP A 69 -12.43 -3.21 -12.39
C TRP A 69 -13.48 -3.88 -11.48
N SER A 70 -14.71 -4.08 -11.96
CA SER A 70 -15.74 -4.89 -11.29
C SER A 70 -15.30 -6.34 -11.03
N ARG A 71 -14.25 -6.82 -11.71
CA ARG A 71 -13.71 -8.17 -11.54
C ARG A 71 -12.62 -8.29 -10.45
N CYS A 72 -11.97 -7.20 -10.06
CA CYS A 72 -10.89 -7.25 -9.06
C CYS A 72 -11.34 -6.98 -7.61
N ARG A 73 -12.61 -6.59 -7.38
CA ARG A 73 -13.14 -6.26 -6.04
C ARG A 73 -13.94 -7.36 -5.34
N ARG A 74 -13.96 -8.58 -5.86
CA ARG A 74 -14.45 -9.75 -5.11
C ARG A 74 -13.50 -10.90 -5.35
N ARG A 75 -12.62 -11.19 -4.39
CA ARG A 75 -12.36 -12.53 -3.82
C ARG A 75 -11.43 -12.42 -2.61
N PRO A 76 -11.95 -12.13 -1.40
CA PRO A 76 -11.29 -12.55 -0.19
C PRO A 76 -11.56 -14.06 0.01
N ILE A 77 -10.49 -14.86 0.15
CA ILE A 77 -10.52 -16.17 0.84
C ILE A 77 -11.23 -17.34 0.13
N LEU A 78 -10.88 -17.65 -1.13
CA LEU A 78 -11.07 -19.01 -1.66
C LEU A 78 -9.86 -19.47 -2.46
N TRP A 79 -8.70 -19.52 -1.81
CA TRP A 79 -7.51 -20.26 -2.28
C TRP A 79 -7.35 -21.62 -1.59
N HIS A 80 -8.27 -22.02 -0.72
CA HIS A 80 -8.36 -23.40 -0.26
C HIS A 80 -9.45 -24.11 -1.06
N ARG A 81 -9.08 -25.20 -1.73
CA ARG A 81 -9.94 -26.18 -2.40
C ARG A 81 -10.37 -25.86 -3.85
N VAL A 82 -9.41 -25.75 -4.77
CA VAL A 82 -9.50 -26.36 -6.12
C VAL A 82 -8.06 -26.59 -6.60
N THR A 83 -7.47 -27.72 -6.18
CA THR A 83 -6.45 -28.51 -6.91
C THR A 83 -6.18 -29.71 -6.02
N THR A 84 -6.96 -30.76 -6.27
CA THR A 84 -6.65 -32.21 -6.16
C THR A 84 -7.98 -32.92 -5.94
N GLY A 85 -8.69 -33.07 -7.06
CA GLY A 85 -9.72 -34.09 -7.23
C GLY A 85 -9.32 -34.85 -8.49
N GLN A 86 -8.62 -35.96 -8.28
CA GLN A 86 -8.51 -37.15 -9.12
C GLN A 86 -8.14 -38.27 -8.15
#